data_AF-A0A2L2Z903-F1
#
_entry.id   AF-A0A2L2Z903-F1
#
_cell.length_a   1.000
_cell.length_b   1.000
_cell.length_c   1.000
_cell.angle_alpha   90.00
_cell.angle_beta   90.00
_cell.angle_gamma   90.00
#
_symmetry.space_group_name_H-M   'P 1'
#
loop_
_entity.id
_entity.type
_entity.pdbx_description
1 polymer ?
#
loop_
_entity_poly.entity_id
_entity_poly.type
_entity_poly.pdbx_seq_one_letter_code
_entity_poly.pdbx_strand_id
1 'polypeptide(L)' 'DELVAQCVLFFMAGYDTTASTLSFTTYFFALNPDVQEKARREIHLCLKETNGELTYDAIQIMTDLDIVISETLRHC' A
#
# COMPACT_ATOMS: atom_id res chain seq x y z
N ASP A 1 15.66 -27.05 9.94
CA ASP A 1 15.38 -26.14 11.07
C ASP A 1 15.84 -24.72 10.82
N GLU A 2 17.10 -24.48 10.48
CA GLU A 2 17.62 -23.11 10.29
C GLU A 2 16.94 -22.33 9.17
N LEU A 3 16.66 -22.95 8.01
CA LEU A 3 15.88 -22.30 6.93
C LEU A 3 14.47 -21.91 7.37
N VAL A 4 13.80 -22.77 8.14
CA VAL A 4 12.44 -22.50 8.63
C VAL A 4 12.46 -21.34 9.62
N ALA A 5 13.44 -21.32 10.53
CA ALA A 5 13.63 -20.22 11.47
C ALA A 5 13.87 -18.88 10.75
N GLN A 6 14.68 -18.88 9.69
CA GLN A 6 14.91 -17.69 8.86
C GLN A 6 13.63 -17.24 8.13
N CYS A 7 12.86 -18.16 7.54
CA CYS A 7 11.59 -17.81 6.89
C CYS A 7 10.60 -17.16 7.88
N VAL A 8 10.51 -17.69 9.11
CA VAL A 8 9.65 -17.12 10.16
C VAL A 8 10.13 -15.75 10.60
N LEU A 9 11.45 -15.54 10.73
CA LEU A 9 12.03 -14.24 11.04
C LEU A 9 11.70 -13.20 9.96
N PHE A 10 11.90 -13.52 8.68
CA PHE A 10 11.55 -12.63 7.57
C PHE A 10 10.07 -12.30 7.53
N PHE A 11 9.21 -13.30 7.78
CA PHE A 11 7.77 -13.09 7.83
C PHE A 11 7.39 -12.12 8.95
N MET A 12 7.87 -12.33 10.18
CA MET A 12 7.55 -11.45 11.31
C MET A 12 8.06 -10.02 11.10
N ALA A 13 9.31 -9.87 10.66
CA ALA A 13 9.88 -8.55 10.39
C ALA A 13 9.12 -7.79 9.29
N GLY A 14 8.69 -8.49 8.23
CA GLY A 14 7.86 -7.90 7.18
C GLY A 14 6.42 -7.63 7.64
N TYR A 15 5.87 -8.46 8.52
CA TYR A 15 4.50 -8.33 9.02
C TYR A 15 4.33 -7.08 9.88
N ASP A 16 5.15 -6.91 10.92
CA ASP A 16 4.97 -5.80 11.88
C ASP A 16 5.11 -4.42 11.20
N THR A 17 6.09 -4.30 10.30
CA THR A 17 6.35 -3.07 9.55
C THR A 17 5.24 -2.76 8.55
N THR A 18 4.78 -3.76 7.79
CA THR A 18 3.70 -3.59 6.82
C THR A 18 2.36 -3.30 7.50
N ALA A 19 2.04 -4.02 8.58
CA ALA A 19 0.80 -3.83 9.34
C ALA A 19 0.72 -2.43 9.96
N SER A 20 1.83 -1.93 10.51
CA SER A 20 1.92 -0.57 11.04
C SER A 20 1.73 0.47 9.93
N THR A 21 2.43 0.30 8.81
CA THR A 21 2.31 1.19 7.64
C THR A 21 0.87 1.27 7.15
N LEU A 22 0.20 0.14 6.93
CA LEU A 22 -1.20 0.11 6.49
C LEU A 22 -2.15 0.77 7.51
N SER A 23 -1.90 0.58 8.80
CA SER A 23 -2.70 1.20 9.86
C SER A 23 -2.57 2.73 9.84
N PHE A 24 -1.36 3.26 9.67
CA PHE A 24 -1.15 4.71 9.56
C PHE A 24 -1.65 5.28 8.23
N THR A 25 -1.45 4.58 7.11
CA THR A 25 -2.00 5.00 5.81
C THR A 25 -3.52 5.13 5.86
N THR A 26 -4.22 4.15 6.44
CA THR A 26 -5.69 4.19 6.58
C THR A 26 -6.13 5.28 7.56
N TYR A 27 -5.38 5.52 8.64
CA TYR A 27 -5.59 6.65 9.53
C TYR A 27 -5.46 7.99 8.81
N PHE A 28 -4.40 8.21 8.03
CA PHE A 28 -4.21 9.43 7.25
C PHE A 28 -5.29 9.63 6.19
N PHE A 29 -5.78 8.56 5.55
CA PHE A 29 -6.93 8.64 4.67
C PHE A 29 -8.20 9.07 5.40
N ALA A 30 -8.46 8.54 6.60
CA ALA A 30 -9.63 8.93 7.38
C ALA A 30 -9.60 10.41 7.79
N LEU A 31 -8.41 10.97 8.01
CA LEU A 31 -8.22 12.40 8.30
C LEU A 31 -8.29 13.30 7.05
N ASN A 32 -8.02 12.76 5.85
CA ASN A 32 -7.97 13.51 4.59
C ASN A 32 -8.89 12.86 3.53
N PRO A 33 -10.22 13.04 3.63
CA PRO A 33 -11.18 12.36 2.75
C PRO A 33 -11.05 12.73 1.27
N ASP A 34 -10.57 13.94 0.97
CA ASP A 34 -10.29 14.44 -0.37
C ASP A 34 -9.12 13.67 -1.03
N VAL A 35 -8.05 13.43 -0.28
CA VAL A 35 -6.91 12.61 -0.72
C VAL A 35 -7.35 11.16 -0.90
N GLN A 36 -8.18 10.64 0.00
CA GLN A 36 -8.74 9.29 -0.11
C GLN A 36 -9.60 9.13 -1.38
N GLU A 37 -10.47 10.10 -1.70
CA GLU A 37 -11.26 10.09 -2.93
C GLU A 37 -10.36 10.13 -4.17
N LYS A 38 -9.29 10.93 -4.15
CA LYS A 38 -8.33 11.03 -5.24
C LYS A 38 -7.65 9.67 -5.52
N ALA A 39 -7.08 9.05 -4.49
CA ALA A 39 -6.43 7.75 -4.60
C ALA A 39 -7.43 6.65 -5.04
N ARG A 40 -8.66 6.66 -4.50
CA ARG A 40 -9.70 5.71 -4.94
C ARG A 40 -10.09 5.90 -6.40
N ARG A 41 -10.17 7.14 -6.88
CA ARG A 41 -10.44 7.43 -8.30
C ARG A 41 -9.32 6.89 -9.19
N GLU A 42 -8.06 7.08 -8.81
CA GLU A 42 -6.91 6.52 -9.52
C GLU A 42 -6.99 4.99 -9.62
N ILE A 43 -7.30 4.30 -8.51
CA ILE A 43 -7.48 2.84 -8.49
C ILE A 43 -8.59 2.41 -9.46
N HIS A 44 -9.75 3.09 -9.45
CA HIS A 44 -10.85 2.76 -10.35
C HIS A 44 -10.53 3.01 -11.83
N LEU A 45 -9.79 4.08 -12.13
CA LEU A 45 -9.32 4.36 -13.49
C LEU A 45 -8.37 3.27 -13.96
N CYS A 46 -7.40 2.90 -13.12
CA CYS A 46 -6.46 1.84 -13.43
C CYS A 46 -7.18 0.50 -13.70
N LEU A 47 -8.10 0.09 -12.82
CA LEU A 47 -8.91 -1.10 -12.99
C LEU A 47 -9.73 -1.08 -14.29
N LYS A 48 -10.21 0.09 -14.72
CA LYS A 48 -10.97 0.22 -15.96
C LYS A 48 -10.07 0.02 -17.19
N GLU A 49 -8.86 0.59 -17.17
CA GLU A 49 -7.89 0.47 -18.26
C GLU A 49 -7.31 -0.95 -18.37
N THR A 50 -7.20 -1.66 -17.26
CA THR A 50 -6.68 -3.04 -17.20
C THR A 50 -7.77 -4.10 -17.27
N ASN A 51 -8.98 -3.73 -17.67
CA ASN A 51 -10.11 -4.64 -17.83
C ASN A 51 -10.45 -5.44 -16.55
N GLY A 52 -10.20 -4.82 -15.39
CA GLY A 52 -10.43 -5.37 -14.04
C GLY A 52 -9.22 -6.07 -13.43
N GLU A 53 -8.09 -6.15 -14.12
CA GLU A 53 -6.91 -6.87 -13.64
C GLU A 53 -5.93 -5.96 -12.88
N LEU A 54 -5.61 -6.33 -11.64
CA LEU A 54 -4.53 -5.70 -10.87
C LEU A 54 -3.20 -6.39 -11.21
N THR A 55 -2.53 -5.90 -12.25
CA THR A 55 -1.18 -6.35 -12.61
C THR A 55 -0.11 -5.55 -11.86
N TYR A 56 1.12 -6.04 -11.86
CA TYR A 56 2.24 -5.31 -11.26
C TYR A 56 2.45 -3.95 -11.93
N ASP A 57 2.37 -3.92 -13.27
CA ASP A 57 2.50 -2.69 -14.05
C ASP A 57 1.36 -1.70 -13.76
N ALA A 58 0.15 -2.22 -13.53
CA ALA A 58 -1.01 -1.43 -13.15
C ALA A 58 -0.81 -0.73 -11.79
N ILE A 59 -0.19 -1.41 -10.83
CA ILE A 59 0.11 -0.83 -9.52
C ILE A 59 1.21 0.24 -9.64
N GLN A 60 2.23 -0.01 -10.48
CA GLN A 60 3.35 0.93 -10.67
C GLN A 60 2.92 2.30 -11.25
N ILE A 61 1.78 2.38 -11.94
CA ILE A 61 1.27 3.64 -12.47
C ILE A 61 0.37 4.41 -11.48
N MET A 62 0.04 3.85 -10.32
CA MET A 62 -0.78 4.49 -9.27
C MET A 62 0.06 5.48 -8.44
N THR A 63 0.26 6.67 -9.00
CA THR A 63 1.14 7.71 -8.43
C THR A 63 0.58 8.30 -7.14
N ASP A 64 -0.73 8.53 -7.05
CA ASP A 64 -1.34 9.11 -5.85
C ASP A 64 -1.23 8.13 -4.66
N LEU A 65 -1.43 6.84 -4.92
CA LEU A 65 -1.25 5.81 -3.88
C LEU A 65 0.20 5.73 -3.40
N ASP A 66 1.18 5.79 -4.30
CA ASP A 66 2.62 5.77 -3.98
C ASP A 66 3.04 6.97 -3.12
N ILE A 67 2.53 8.17 -3.45
CA ILE A 67 2.78 9.39 -2.67
C ILE A 67 2.26 9.22 -1.23
N VAL A 68 1.05 8.68 -1.05
CA VAL A 68 0.48 8.52 0.30
C VAL A 68 1.26 7.50 1.12
N ILE A 69 1.68 6.39 0.52
CA ILE A 69 2.51 5.39 1.20
C ILE A 69 3.87 6.00 1.57
N SER A 70 4.49 6.74 0.67
CA SER A 70 5.77 7.44 0.92
C SER A 70 5.65 8.46 2.06
N GLU A 71 4.59 9.26 2.07
CA GLU A 71 4.33 10.21 3.17
C GLU A 71 4.01 9.51 4.49
N THR A 72 3.32 8.37 4.44
CA THR A 72 3.08 7.54 5.63
C THR A 72 4.41 7.05 6.21
N LEU A 73 5.29 6.49 5.37
CA LEU A 73 6.61 6.01 5.76
C LEU A 73 7.56 7.12 6.20
N ARG A 74 7.36 8.37 5.74
CA ARG A 74 8.11 9.53 6.24
C ARG A 74 7.73 9.88 7.68
N HIS A 75 6.51 9.54 8.10
CA HIS A 75 5.94 9.87 9.41
C HIS A 75 5.95 8.71 10.41
N CYS A 76 6.26 7.49 9.97
CA CYS A 76 6.44 6.31 10.80
C CYS A 76 7.93 6.04 11.02
#